data_AF-A0A6G1KZN8-F1
#
_entry.id   AF-A0A6G1KZN8-F1
#
_cell.length_a   1.000
_cell.length_b   1.000
_cell.length_c   1.000
_cell.angle_alpha   90.00
_cell.angle_beta   90.00
_cell.angle_gamma   90.00
#
_symmetry.space_group_name_H-M   'P 1'
#
loop_
_entity.id
_entity.type
_entity.pdbx_description
1 polymer ?
#
loop_
_entity_poly.entity_id
_entity_poly.type
_entity_poly.pdbx_seq_one_letter_code
_entity_poly.pdbx_strand_id
1 'polypeptide(L)'
;TVPIFDTCDDIRKKITEHLKHPSVTKAGLSREFSELLPKSNVTPKNLDALLKMKGLQAGGHNDAFYAGYVFFEKIRVREGRKKSAKRLKMEEVWARKGGGVSEAGEPQ
;
A
#
# COMPACT_ATOMS: atom_id res chain seq x y z
N THR A 1 -2.82 4.88 -13.27
CA THR A 1 -3.18 4.11 -12.05
C THR A 1 -1.90 3.53 -11.47
N VAL A 2 -1.69 3.63 -10.17
CA VAL A 2 -0.48 3.07 -9.54
C VAL A 2 -0.65 1.55 -9.45
N PRO A 3 0.26 0.73 -10.02
CA PRO A 3 0.16 -0.72 -9.92
C PRO A 3 0.33 -1.16 -8.46
N ILE A 4 -0.51 -2.10 -8.02
CA ILE A 4 -0.51 -2.64 -6.65
C ILE A 4 0.19 -3.99 -6.67
N PHE A 5 1.28 -4.11 -5.91
CA PHE A 5 2.09 -5.33 -5.83
C PHE A 5 1.94 -6.09 -4.51
N ASP A 6 1.36 -5.45 -3.50
CA ASP A 6 1.08 -6.05 -2.20
C ASP A 6 -0.33 -6.65 -2.17
N THR A 7 -0.48 -7.78 -1.47
CA THR A 7 -1.80 -8.35 -1.18
C THR A 7 -2.43 -7.63 0.00
N CYS A 8 -3.74 -7.81 0.21
CA CYS A 8 -4.41 -7.29 1.41
C CYS A 8 -3.77 -7.84 2.70
N ASP A 9 -3.23 -9.05 2.65
CA ASP A 9 -2.54 -9.67 3.78
C ASP A 9 -1.20 -8.99 4.09
N ASP A 10 -0.43 -8.60 3.06
CA ASP A 10 0.81 -7.85 3.25
C ASP A 10 0.50 -6.47 3.86
N ILE A 11 -0.52 -5.77 3.34
CA ILE A 11 -0.92 -4.46 3.87
C ILE A 11 -1.40 -4.57 5.31
N ARG A 12 -2.21 -5.57 5.66
CA ARG A 12 -2.60 -5.82 7.06
C ARG A 12 -1.39 -6.02 7.97
N LYS A 13 -0.40 -6.80 7.53
CA LYS A 13 0.83 -7.05 8.30
C LYS A 13 1.60 -5.75 8.53
N LYS A 14 1.81 -4.95 7.48
CA LYS A 14 2.47 -3.63 7.57
C LYS A 14 1.72 -2.67 8.50
N ILE A 15 0.39 -2.57 8.38
CA ILE A 15 -0.43 -1.73 9.27
C ILE A 15 -0.31 -2.21 10.72
N THR A 16 -0.42 -3.52 10.95
CA THR A 16 -0.33 -4.11 12.30
C THR A 16 1.04 -3.85 12.91
N GLU A 17 2.11 -3.98 12.14
CA GLU A 17 3.47 -3.69 12.58
C GLU A 17 3.67 -2.21 12.89
N HIS A 18 3.17 -1.32 12.02
CA HIS A 18 3.28 0.13 12.21
C HIS A 18 2.52 0.60 13.47
N LEU A 19 1.37 0.00 13.77
CA LEU A 19 0.59 0.26 14.99
C LEU A 19 1.28 -0.23 16.29
N LYS A 20 2.34 -1.04 16.22
CA LYS A 20 3.12 -1.41 17.42
C LYS A 20 4.00 -0.27 17.90
N HIS A 21 4.27 0.74 17.07
CA HIS A 21 5.05 1.90 17.48
C HIS A 21 4.21 2.76 18.45
N PRO A 22 4.75 3.12 19.64
CA PRO A 22 3.95 3.74 20.71
C PRO A 22 3.36 5.10 20.35
N SER A 23 3.94 5.80 19.37
CA SER A 23 3.42 7.09 18.88
C SER A 23 2.34 6.97 17.80
N VAL A 24 2.10 5.77 17.26
CA VAL A 24 1.17 5.57 16.14
C VAL A 24 -0.17 5.08 16.69
N THR A 25 -1.22 5.84 16.41
CA THR A 25 -2.59 5.46 16.77
C THR A 25 -3.40 5.16 15.52
N LYS A 26 -4.45 4.33 15.64
CA LYS A 26 -5.36 4.06 14.51
C LYS A 26 -6.02 5.33 13.99
N ALA A 27 -6.35 6.27 14.88
CA ALA A 27 -6.94 7.55 14.53
C ALA A 27 -5.95 8.42 13.75
N GLY A 28 -4.71 8.54 14.22
CA GLY A 28 -3.64 9.25 13.51
C GLY A 28 -3.40 8.65 12.12
N LEU A 29 -3.22 7.33 12.06
CA LEU A 29 -2.99 6.63 10.80
C LEU A 29 -4.15 6.78 9.81
N SER A 30 -5.40 6.79 10.28
CA SER A 30 -6.57 7.02 9.40
C SER A 30 -6.63 8.44 8.83
N ARG A 31 -6.16 9.45 9.59
CA ARG A 31 -6.04 10.83 9.11
C ARG A 31 -4.95 10.94 8.04
N GLU A 32 -3.77 10.37 8.31
CA GLU A 32 -2.68 10.31 7.33
C GLU A 32 -3.14 9.63 6.03
N PHE A 33 -3.87 8.51 6.14
CA PHE A 33 -4.39 7.80 4.96
C PHE A 33 -5.39 8.65 4.16
N SER A 34 -6.22 9.43 4.84
CA SER A 34 -7.19 10.33 4.20
C SER A 34 -6.50 11.51 3.51
N GLU A 35 -5.46 12.08 4.12
CA GLU A 35 -4.67 13.17 3.55
C GLU A 35 -3.83 12.73 2.33
N LEU A 36 -3.45 11.45 2.29
CA LEU A 36 -2.63 10.90 1.21
C LEU A 36 -3.34 10.76 -0.13
N LEU A 37 -4.68 10.60 -0.15
CA LEU A 37 -5.42 10.48 -1.41
C LEU A 37 -6.48 11.57 -1.52
N PRO A 38 -6.51 12.30 -2.66
CA PRO A 38 -7.40 13.45 -2.84
C PRO A 38 -8.90 13.12 -2.83
N LYS A 39 -9.28 11.84 -2.87
CA LYS A 39 -10.68 11.38 -2.93
C LYS A 39 -11.03 10.33 -1.87
N SER A 40 -10.12 10.00 -0.95
CA SER A 40 -10.39 8.97 0.06
C SER A 40 -10.79 9.59 1.39
N ASN A 41 -11.84 9.06 2.00
CA ASN A 41 -12.18 9.34 3.39
C ASN A 41 -11.96 8.07 4.21
N VAL A 42 -10.71 7.86 4.64
CA VAL A 42 -10.35 6.69 5.43
C VAL A 42 -10.65 6.96 6.90
N THR A 43 -11.66 6.25 7.41
CA THR A 43 -12.02 6.33 8.82
C THR A 43 -11.34 5.22 9.63
N PRO A 44 -11.23 5.35 10.98
CA PRO A 44 -10.76 4.26 11.84
C PRO A 44 -11.57 2.97 11.66
N LYS A 45 -12.87 3.09 11.35
CA LYS A 45 -13.75 1.95 11.07
C LYS A 45 -13.31 1.18 9.83
N ASN A 46 -12.89 1.88 8.77
CA ASN A 46 -12.37 1.25 7.56
C ASN A 46 -11.07 0.48 7.87
N LEU A 47 -10.19 1.07 8.69
CA LEU A 47 -8.96 0.43 9.15
C LEU A 47 -9.24 -0.83 9.97
N ASP A 48 -10.16 -0.76 10.93
CA ASP A 48 -10.56 -1.90 11.76
C ASP A 48 -11.23 -3.01 10.94
N ALA A 49 -12.08 -2.64 9.97
CA ALA A 49 -12.68 -3.60 9.06
C ALA A 49 -11.60 -4.30 8.22
N LEU A 50 -10.62 -3.55 7.69
CA LEU A 50 -9.51 -4.12 6.93
C LEU A 50 -8.71 -5.12 7.76
N LEU A 51 -8.38 -4.77 9.01
CA LEU A 51 -7.61 -5.61 9.92
C LEU A 51 -8.35 -6.88 10.36
N LYS A 52 -9.69 -6.88 10.40
CA LYS A 52 -10.50 -8.05 10.75
C LYS A 52 -10.68 -9.04 9.59
N MET A 53 -10.55 -8.60 8.34
CA MET A 53 -10.67 -9.47 7.16
C MET A 53 -9.53 -10.48 7.06
N LYS A 54 -9.82 -11.66 6.50
CA LYS A 54 -8.85 -12.74 6.30
C LYS A 54 -8.85 -13.20 4.84
N GLY A 55 -7.66 -13.46 4.30
CA GLY A 55 -7.47 -13.93 2.93
C GLY A 55 -6.72 -12.93 2.04
N LEU A 56 -5.99 -13.43 1.05
CA LEU A 56 -5.04 -12.65 0.25
C LEU A 56 -5.66 -11.43 -0.44
N GLN A 57 -6.90 -11.54 -0.91
CA GLN A 57 -7.61 -10.46 -1.62
C GLN A 57 -8.77 -9.86 -0.81
N ALA A 58 -9.02 -10.38 0.39
CA ALA A 58 -10.12 -9.91 1.24
C ALA A 58 -9.77 -8.52 1.78
N GLY A 59 -10.39 -7.50 1.19
CA GLY A 59 -10.18 -6.08 1.53
C GLY A 59 -9.73 -5.19 0.38
N GLY A 60 -9.65 -5.71 -0.85
CA GLY A 60 -9.26 -4.89 -2.02
C GLY A 60 -10.23 -3.74 -2.35
N HIS A 61 -11.49 -3.85 -1.91
CA HIS A 61 -12.52 -2.81 -2.04
C HIS A 61 -12.50 -1.78 -0.91
N ASN A 62 -11.69 -1.97 0.14
CA ASN A 62 -11.66 -1.09 1.30
C ASN A 62 -10.70 0.08 1.01
N ASP A 63 -11.15 1.32 1.22
CA ASP A 63 -10.35 2.52 0.98
C ASP A 63 -9.01 2.53 1.75
N ALA A 64 -8.99 1.92 2.94
CA ALA A 64 -7.78 1.80 3.75
C ALA A 64 -6.70 0.92 3.10
N PHE A 65 -7.07 0.01 2.19
CA PHE A 65 -6.12 -0.87 1.50
C PHE A 65 -5.24 -0.08 0.54
N TYR A 66 -5.85 0.67 -0.39
CA TYR A 66 -5.09 1.45 -1.37
C TYR A 66 -4.32 2.60 -0.70
N ALA A 67 -4.94 3.28 0.29
CA ALA A 67 -4.26 4.30 1.07
C ALA A 67 -3.04 3.74 1.82
N GLY A 68 -3.19 2.58 2.46
CA GLY A 68 -2.11 1.89 3.15
C GLY A 68 -0.97 1.48 2.21
N TYR A 69 -1.30 0.98 1.01
CA TYR A 69 -0.29 0.69 0.00
C TYR A 69 0.54 1.93 -0.36
N VAL A 70 -0.11 3.04 -0.70
CA VAL A 70 0.57 4.30 -1.04
C VAL A 70 1.41 4.84 0.12
N PHE A 71 0.91 4.74 1.36
CA PHE A 71 1.63 5.15 2.56
C PHE A 71 2.94 4.39 2.75
N PHE A 72 2.91 3.05 2.75
CA PHE A 72 4.12 2.24 2.96
C PHE A 72 5.08 2.33 1.78
N GLU A 73 4.58 2.55 0.57
CA GLU A 73 5.39 2.86 -0.60
C GLU A 73 6.16 4.18 -0.44
N LYS A 74 5.52 5.23 0.08
CA LYS A 74 6.17 6.51 0.39
C LYS A 74 7.21 6.38 1.49
N ILE A 75 6.92 5.65 2.58
CA ILE A 75 7.91 5.35 3.64
C ILE A 75 9.13 4.64 3.05
N ARG A 76 8.89 3.61 2.22
CA ARG A 76 9.95 2.83 1.58
C ARG A 76 10.86 3.70 0.71
N VAL A 77 10.30 4.62 -0.07
CA VAL A 77 11.07 5.59 -0.88
C VAL A 77 11.83 6.57 0.01
N ARG A 78 11.17 7.13 1.05
CA ARG A 78 11.77 8.06 2.00
C ARG A 78 12.98 7.46 2.74
N GLU A 79 12.87 6.19 3.11
CA GLU A 79 13.92 5.45 3.83
C GLU A 79 14.95 4.79 2.91
N GLY A 80 14.84 4.96 1.58
CA GLY A 80 15.76 4.36 0.61
C GLY A 80 15.79 2.82 0.61
N ARG A 81 14.74 2.16 1.15
CA ARG A 81 14.70 0.70 1.22
C ARG A 81 14.58 0.10 -0.18
N LYS A 82 15.28 -1.01 -0.41
CA LYS A 82 15.20 -1.75 -1.69
C LYS A 82 13.80 -2.30 -1.94
N LYS A 83 13.49 -2.62 -3.21
CA LYS A 83 12.26 -3.34 -3.53
C LYS A 83 12.29 -4.75 -2.96
N SER A 84 11.16 -5.22 -2.41
CA SER A 84 11.06 -6.59 -1.93
C SER A 84 11.13 -7.56 -3.12
N ALA A 85 11.70 -8.75 -2.93
CA ALA A 85 11.75 -9.79 -3.96
C ALA A 85 10.34 -10.15 -4.48
N LYS A 86 9.32 -10.10 -3.61
CA LYS A 86 7.91 -10.27 -3.99
C LYS A 86 7.46 -9.20 -4.97
N ARG A 87 7.83 -7.93 -4.75
CA ARG A 87 7.49 -6.85 -5.68
C ARG A 87 8.23 -6.99 -7.01
N LEU A 88 9.51 -7.35 -7.02
CA LEU A 88 10.25 -7.56 -8.25
C LEU A 88 9.63 -8.70 -9.09
N LYS A 89 9.26 -9.81 -8.44
CA LYS A 89 8.55 -10.92 -9.08
C LYS A 89 7.16 -10.52 -9.59
N MET A 90 6.44 -9.69 -8.84
CA MET A 90 5.13 -9.19 -9.27
C MET A 90 5.24 -8.15 -10.39
N GLU A 91 6.27 -7.29 -10.38
CA GLU A 91 6.63 -6.37 -11.47
C GLU A 91 7.00 -7.14 -12.74
N GLU A 92 7.79 -8.22 -12.64
CA GLU A 92 8.10 -9.13 -13.75
C GLU A 92 6.83 -9.79 -14.32
N VAL A 93 5.94 -10.29 -13.45
CA VAL A 93 4.65 -10.87 -13.86
C VAL A 93 3.75 -9.82 -14.52
N TRP A 94 3.75 -8.58 -14.04
CA TRP A 94 2.97 -7.47 -14.61
C TRP A 94 3.55 -6.95 -15.94
N ALA A 95 4.87 -6.81 -16.04
CA ALA A 95 5.58 -6.41 -17.25
C ALA A 95 5.34 -7.42 -18.38
N ARG A 96 5.39 -8.72 -18.06
CA ARG A 96 5.07 -9.80 -19.02
C ARG A 96 3.61 -9.81 -19.47
N LYS A 97 2.70 -9.23 -18.69
CA LYS A 97 1.25 -9.20 -18.98
C LYS A 97 0.80 -7.93 -19.72
N GLY A 98 1.73 -7.05 -20.14
CA GLY A 98 1.44 -5.89 -20.98
C GLY A 98 0.88 -4.66 -20.25
N GLY A 99 1.06 -4.56 -18.93
CA GLY A 99 0.67 -3.36 -18.16
C GLY A 99 1.81 -2.34 -18.12
N GLY A 100 1.89 -1.49 -19.13
CA GLY A 100 3.02 -0.59 -19.38
C GLY A 100 3.37 0.36 -18.24
N VAL A 101 4.67 0.43 -17.95
CA VAL A 101 5.36 1.69 -17.70
C VAL A 101 6.09 2.01 -19.00
N SER A 102 5.60 3.01 -19.74
CA SER A 102 6.40 3.66 -20.77
C SER A 102 7.63 4.23 -20.07
N GLU A 103 8.79 3.74 -20.51
CA GLU A 103 10.10 4.19 -20.09
C GLU A 103 10.16 5.72 -20.19
N ALA A 104 10.46 6.37 -19.06
CA ALA A 104 11.05 7.69 -19.09
C ALA A 104 12.41 7.52 -19.77
N GLY A 105 12.56 8.15 -20.93
CA GLY A 105 13.69 7.93 -21.82
C GLY A 105 15.04 8.32 -21.22
N GLU A 106 16.08 7.74 -21.80
CA GLU A 106 17.42 8.30 -21.80
C GLU A 106 17.88 8.56 -23.24
N PRO A 107 18.75 9.57 -23.44
CA PRO A 107 18.95 10.26 -24.71
C PRO A 107 20.03 9.60 -25.57
N GLN A 108 19.88 9.71 -26.89
CA GLN A 108 21.00 9.86 -27.83
C GLN A 108 20.61 10.83 -28.93
#